data_AF-A0A0F9CJK2-F1
#
_entry.id   AF-A0A0F9CJK2-F1
#
_cell.length_a   1.000
_cell.length_b   1.000
_cell.length_c   1.000
_cell.angle_alpha   90.00
_cell.angle_beta   90.00
_cell.angle_gamma   90.00
#
_symmetry.space_group_name_H-M   'P 1'
#
loop_
_entity.id
_entity.type
_entity.pdbx_description
1 polymer ?
#
loop_
_entity_poly.entity_id
_entity_poly.type
_entity_poly.pdbx_seq_one_letter_code
_entity_poly.pdbx_strand_id
1 'polypeptide(L)'
;MERNRKRFKRLNIRTPSMSDYLSGETDRTVECPRLSRARSAIHCIRCKVFVGIVPEVGSAVLYLTDNGLDEKALTTVIQHGFAQRTKWGNQTHSVDRWNTILSEESGEIARAILEDNLEKIEEEGVHIATIALKMSHMARKKRKEIESSKEEPR
;
A
#
# COMPACT_ATOMS: atom_id res chain seq x y z
N MET A 1 1.77 -38.46 -4.69
CA MET A 1 1.81 -36.99 -4.91
C MET A 1 0.38 -36.47 -5.06
N GLU A 2 -0.43 -36.55 -4.00
CA GLU A 2 -1.82 -36.07 -4.09
C GLU A 2 -2.41 -35.86 -2.70
N ARG A 3 -2.22 -34.67 -2.14
CA ARG A 3 -2.88 -34.22 -0.90
C ARG A 3 -2.60 -32.73 -0.71
N ASN A 4 -3.41 -31.85 -1.32
CA ASN A 4 -3.75 -30.51 -0.81
C ASN A 4 -4.65 -29.73 -1.77
N ARG A 5 -5.88 -30.22 -1.98
CA ARG A 5 -6.99 -29.40 -2.44
C ARG A 5 -8.12 -29.59 -1.45
N LYS A 6 -8.34 -28.62 -0.55
CA LYS A 6 -9.68 -28.27 -0.04
C LYS A 6 -9.70 -27.04 0.87
N ARG A 7 -10.72 -26.21 0.59
CA ARG A 7 -11.42 -25.25 1.46
C ARG A 7 -10.76 -23.88 1.72
N PHE A 8 -11.03 -22.94 0.82
CA PHE A 8 -11.37 -21.58 1.23
C PHE A 8 -12.89 -21.46 1.33
N LYS A 9 -13.41 -21.36 2.56
CA LYS A 9 -14.75 -20.80 2.76
C LYS A 9 -14.61 -19.29 2.66
N ARG A 10 -15.34 -18.65 1.75
CA ARG A 10 -15.42 -17.19 1.67
C ARG A 10 -16.00 -16.68 2.98
N LEU A 11 -15.18 -15.99 3.79
CA LEU A 11 -15.69 -15.21 4.91
C LEU A 11 -16.42 -14.01 4.29
N ASN A 12 -17.72 -13.90 4.55
CA ASN A 12 -18.52 -12.77 4.10
C ASN A 12 -18.24 -11.59 5.05
N ILE A 13 -17.09 -10.93 4.84
CA ILE A 13 -16.71 -9.74 5.58
C ILE A 13 -17.29 -8.55 4.84
N ARG A 14 -18.25 -7.87 5.46
CA ARG A 14 -18.80 -6.62 4.94
C ARG A 14 -17.71 -5.55 5.05
N THR A 15 -17.16 -5.11 3.92
CA THR A 15 -16.24 -3.97 3.87
C THR A 15 -17.03 -2.70 4.20
N PRO A 16 -16.55 -1.85 5.13
CA PRO A 16 -17.21 -0.57 5.40
C PRO A 16 -17.21 0.30 4.15
N SER A 17 -18.25 1.11 4.00
CA SER A 17 -18.38 2.07 2.90
C SER A 17 -17.66 3.37 3.24
N MET A 18 -17.26 4.14 2.22
CA MET A 18 -16.58 5.45 2.43
C MET A 18 -17.42 6.44 3.27
N SER A 19 -18.76 6.32 3.25
CA SER A 19 -19.65 7.13 4.08
C SER A 19 -19.54 6.82 5.57
N ASP A 20 -19.19 5.58 5.93
CA ASP A 20 -19.00 5.18 7.34
C ASP A 20 -17.77 5.85 7.97
N TYR A 21 -16.82 6.31 7.14
CA TYR A 21 -15.61 6.99 7.59
C TYR A 21 -15.78 8.51 7.73
N LEU A 22 -16.74 9.11 7.01
CA LEU A 22 -16.97 10.56 7.04
C LEU A 22 -17.90 10.99 8.19
N SER A 23 -18.63 10.06 8.82
CA SER A 23 -19.56 10.36 9.91
C SER A 23 -18.90 10.49 11.30
N GLY A 24 -17.61 10.17 11.45
CA GLY A 24 -16.90 10.29 12.73
C GLY A 24 -17.33 9.28 13.81
N GLU A 25 -18.11 8.25 13.48
CA GLU A 25 -18.67 7.28 14.44
C GLU A 25 -17.78 6.02 14.67
N THR A 26 -16.47 6.09 14.51
CA THR A 26 -15.60 4.93 14.77
C THR A 26 -14.97 4.98 16.16
N ASP A 27 -15.79 4.93 17.20
CA ASP A 27 -15.38 4.54 18.56
C ASP A 27 -16.00 3.19 18.94
N ARG A 28 -15.89 2.21 18.03
CA ARG A 28 -16.25 0.81 18.31
C ARG A 28 -15.05 -0.05 18.04
N THR A 29 -14.51 -0.60 19.12
CA THR A 29 -13.60 -1.74 19.14
C THR A 29 -14.16 -2.84 18.22
N VAL A 30 -13.49 -3.07 17.09
CA VAL A 30 -13.81 -4.20 16.21
C VAL A 30 -13.43 -5.47 16.94
N GLU A 31 -14.41 -6.17 17.51
CA GLU A 31 -14.19 -7.50 18.07
C GLU A 31 -13.80 -8.47 16.94
N CYS A 32 -12.54 -8.92 16.97
CA CYS A 32 -12.01 -9.87 16.01
C CYS A 32 -12.71 -11.23 16.19
N PRO A 33 -13.34 -11.82 15.15
CA PRO A 33 -13.98 -13.11 15.27
C PRO A 33 -12.95 -14.18 15.65
N ARG A 34 -13.21 -14.91 16.74
CA ARG A 34 -12.37 -15.96 17.34
C ARG A 34 -11.81 -16.93 16.28
N LEU A 35 -10.60 -16.67 15.80
CA LEU A 35 -9.78 -17.63 15.06
C LEU A 35 -9.07 -18.56 16.06
N SER A 36 -9.00 -19.85 15.71
CA SER A 36 -8.49 -20.94 16.54
C SER A 36 -7.12 -20.64 17.19
N ARG A 37 -7.03 -20.95 18.49
CA ARG A 37 -6.14 -20.37 19.52
C ARG A 37 -4.62 -20.44 19.34
N ALA A 38 -4.05 -21.20 18.39
CA ALA A 38 -2.59 -21.36 18.32
C ALA A 38 -1.88 -20.42 17.35
N ARG A 39 -2.52 -20.04 16.23
CA ARG A 39 -1.95 -19.05 15.27
C ARG A 39 -2.44 -17.61 15.53
N SER A 40 -3.44 -17.46 16.41
CA SER A 40 -4.10 -16.18 16.70
C SER A 40 -3.30 -15.26 17.63
N ALA A 41 -2.41 -15.76 18.49
CA ALA A 41 -1.73 -14.88 19.45
C ALA A 41 -0.72 -13.95 18.75
N ILE A 42 0.08 -14.49 17.83
CA ILE A 42 1.05 -13.70 17.05
C ILE A 42 0.33 -12.74 16.08
N HIS A 43 -0.76 -13.18 15.46
CA HIS A 43 -1.57 -12.34 14.56
C HIS A 43 -2.32 -11.22 15.32
N CYS A 44 -2.79 -11.48 16.53
CA CYS A 44 -3.54 -10.51 17.34
C CYS A 44 -2.61 -9.47 18.01
N ILE A 45 -1.38 -9.86 18.39
CA ILE A 45 -0.37 -8.91 18.88
C ILE A 45 0.11 -7.99 17.73
N ARG A 46 0.33 -8.54 16.52
CA ARG A 46 0.67 -7.72 15.34
C ARG A 46 -0.44 -6.75 14.93
N CYS A 47 -1.71 -7.14 15.06
CA CYS A 47 -2.86 -6.26 14.79
C CYS A 47 -2.96 -5.06 15.74
N LYS A 48 -2.50 -5.17 16.99
CA LYS A 48 -2.62 -4.11 18.00
C LYS A 48 -1.58 -2.99 17.88
N VAL A 49 -0.45 -3.23 17.22
CA VAL A 49 0.53 -2.16 16.93
C VAL A 49 0.09 -1.33 15.71
N PHE A 50 -0.82 -1.87 14.90
CA PHE A 50 -1.31 -1.31 13.64
C PHE A 50 -2.62 -0.51 13.79
N VAL A 51 -2.93 0.00 14.99
CA VAL A 51 -4.25 0.60 15.32
C VAL A 51 -4.46 1.99 14.70
N GLY A 52 -3.43 2.58 14.09
CA GLY A 52 -3.55 3.85 13.34
C GLY A 52 -3.59 3.70 11.81
N ILE A 53 -3.43 2.49 11.26
CA ILE A 53 -3.35 2.28 9.82
C ILE A 53 -4.62 1.57 9.36
N VAL A 54 -5.26 2.13 8.34
CA VAL A 54 -6.53 1.64 7.74
C VAL A 54 -6.47 0.10 7.58
N PRO A 55 -7.49 -0.65 8.05
CA PRO A 55 -7.46 -2.13 8.13
C PRO A 55 -7.04 -2.85 6.84
N GLU A 56 -7.33 -2.23 5.69
CA GLU A 56 -7.01 -2.73 4.36
C GLU A 56 -5.50 -2.78 4.11
N VAL A 57 -4.74 -1.82 4.64
CA VAL A 57 -3.28 -1.74 4.50
C VAL A 57 -2.61 -2.85 5.29
N GLY A 58 -3.15 -3.20 6.48
CA GLY A 58 -2.59 -4.27 7.31
C GLY A 58 -2.58 -5.65 6.61
N SER A 59 -3.61 -5.95 5.81
CA SER A 59 -3.68 -7.22 5.07
C SER A 59 -2.65 -7.31 3.94
N ALA A 60 -2.39 -6.20 3.25
CA ALA A 60 -1.41 -6.15 2.17
C ALA A 60 0.03 -6.21 2.70
N VAL A 61 0.31 -5.52 3.81
CA VAL A 61 1.63 -5.55 4.46
C VAL A 61 1.98 -6.98 4.89
N LEU A 62 1.05 -7.68 5.55
CA LEU A 62 1.26 -9.08 5.96
C LEU A 62 1.57 -9.99 4.77
N TYR A 63 0.81 -9.87 3.68
CA TYR A 63 1.06 -10.67 2.47
C TYR A 63 2.45 -10.39 1.88
N LEU A 64 2.86 -9.12 1.79
CA LEU A 64 4.15 -8.75 1.23
C LEU A 64 5.30 -9.25 2.12
N THR A 65 5.16 -9.15 3.45
CA THR A 65 6.16 -9.68 4.38
C THR A 65 6.28 -11.20 4.33
N ASP A 66 5.18 -11.92 4.12
CA ASP A 66 5.20 -13.37 3.94
C ASP A 66 5.91 -13.80 2.64
N ASN A 67 6.08 -12.87 1.69
CA ASN A 67 6.83 -13.07 0.44
C ASN A 67 8.27 -12.53 0.52
N GLY A 68 8.77 -12.23 1.73
CA GLY A 68 10.17 -11.84 1.94
C GLY A 68 10.45 -10.36 1.72
N LEU A 69 9.43 -9.51 1.56
CA LEU A 69 9.63 -8.05 1.60
C LEU A 69 9.83 -7.61 3.06
N ASP A 70 10.80 -6.72 3.26
CA ASP A 70 11.04 -6.12 4.56
C ASP A 70 9.86 -5.21 4.96
N GLU A 71 9.26 -5.51 6.12
CA GLU A 71 8.16 -4.76 6.72
C GLU A 71 8.54 -3.30 6.93
N LYS A 72 9.81 -3.04 7.31
CA LYS A 72 10.32 -1.70 7.54
C LYS A 72 10.35 -0.91 6.23
N ALA A 73 10.93 -1.47 5.19
CA ALA A 73 11.01 -0.83 3.87
C ALA A 73 9.62 -0.42 3.35
N LEU A 74 8.63 -1.31 3.45
CA LEU A 74 7.26 -0.99 3.04
C LEU A 74 6.64 0.14 3.88
N THR A 75 6.86 0.11 5.19
CA THR A 75 6.39 1.17 6.10
C THR A 75 7.03 2.51 5.76
N THR A 76 8.33 2.53 5.49
CA THR A 76 9.10 3.72 5.09
C THR A 76 8.54 4.31 3.79
N VAL A 77 8.26 3.49 2.77
CA VAL A 77 7.65 3.94 1.50
C VAL A 77 6.28 4.57 1.74
N ILE A 78 5.44 3.96 2.57
CA ILE A 78 4.11 4.51 2.90
C ILE A 78 4.24 5.85 3.61
N GLN A 79 5.09 5.93 4.64
CA GLN A 79 5.34 7.15 5.40
C GLN A 79 5.91 8.27 4.52
N HIS A 80 6.86 7.93 3.65
CA HIS A 80 7.44 8.86 2.70
C HIS A 80 6.39 9.42 1.74
N GLY A 81 5.51 8.57 1.20
CA GLY A 81 4.39 9.00 0.36
C GLY A 81 3.43 9.98 1.08
N PHE A 82 3.17 9.78 2.37
CA PHE A 82 2.41 10.74 3.19
C PHE A 82 3.18 12.05 3.38
N ALA A 83 4.48 11.99 3.71
CA ALA A 83 5.31 13.17 3.89
C ALA A 83 5.36 14.03 2.61
N GLN A 84 5.53 13.40 1.44
CA GLN A 84 5.50 14.09 0.14
C GLN A 84 4.14 14.75 -0.13
N ARG A 85 3.04 14.08 0.20
CA ARG A 85 1.69 14.67 0.10
C ARG A 85 1.50 15.85 1.04
N THR A 86 2.03 15.78 2.27
CA THR A 86 1.96 16.89 3.22
C THR A 86 2.80 18.08 2.73
N LYS A 87 4.00 17.82 2.22
CA LYS A 87 4.94 18.85 1.75
C LYS A 87 4.46 19.56 0.48
N TRP A 88 3.95 18.80 -0.49
CA TRP A 88 3.63 19.32 -1.83
C TRP A 88 2.14 19.27 -2.19
N GLY A 89 1.28 18.80 -1.30
CA GLY A 89 -0.13 18.59 -1.59
C GLY A 89 -0.38 17.43 -2.57
N ASN A 90 -1.57 17.41 -3.18
CA ASN A 90 -1.92 16.40 -4.17
C ASN A 90 -1.31 16.75 -5.54
N GLN A 91 -0.22 16.07 -5.89
CA GLN A 91 0.45 16.24 -7.17
C GLN A 91 -0.35 15.56 -8.30
N THR A 92 -0.72 16.34 -9.33
CA THR A 92 -1.50 15.91 -10.52
C THR A 92 -0.69 16.01 -11.80
N HIS A 93 0.61 15.69 -11.74
CA HIS A 93 1.50 15.73 -12.89
C HIS A 93 1.06 14.77 -14.00
N SER A 94 1.44 15.07 -15.24
CA SER A 94 1.29 14.16 -16.37
C SER A 94 2.15 12.90 -16.19
N VAL A 95 1.85 11.84 -16.96
CA VAL A 95 2.65 10.60 -16.95
C VAL A 95 4.11 10.89 -17.34
N ASP A 96 4.33 11.75 -18.35
CA ASP A 96 5.68 12.12 -18.79
C ASP A 96 6.45 12.82 -17.68
N ARG A 97 5.81 13.74 -16.96
CA ARG A 97 6.45 14.44 -15.84
C ARG A 97 6.78 13.49 -14.69
N TRP A 98 5.91 12.53 -14.37
CA TRP A 98 6.25 11.49 -13.39
C TRP A 98 7.39 10.60 -13.86
N ASN A 99 7.47 10.28 -15.15
CA ASN A 99 8.56 9.50 -15.71
C ASN A 99 9.90 10.26 -15.67
N THR A 100 9.87 11.58 -15.88
CA THR A 100 11.06 12.44 -15.69
C THR A 100 11.55 12.38 -14.24
N ILE A 101 10.66 12.59 -13.26
CA ILE A 101 11.03 12.53 -11.83
C ILE A 101 11.58 11.14 -11.48
N LEU A 102 10.93 10.06 -11.93
CA LEU A 102 11.42 8.70 -11.72
C LEU A 102 12.84 8.50 -12.28
N SER A 103 13.14 9.09 -13.44
CA SER A 103 14.47 9.01 -14.06
C SER A 103 15.51 9.82 -13.29
N GLU A 104 15.13 10.97 -12.73
CA GLU A 104 15.97 11.78 -11.84
C GLU A 104 16.37 10.97 -10.59
N GLU A 105 15.40 10.39 -9.86
CA GLU A 105 15.71 9.58 -8.65
C GLU A 105 16.56 8.34 -8.99
N SER A 106 16.36 7.74 -10.17
CA SER A 106 17.18 6.62 -10.65
C SER A 106 18.64 7.05 -10.88
N GLY A 107 18.86 8.27 -11.35
CA GLY A 107 20.19 8.86 -11.50
C GLY A 107 20.86 9.11 -10.14
N GLU A 108 20.11 9.56 -9.14
CA GLU A 108 20.62 9.76 -7.77
C GLU A 108 21.02 8.43 -7.11
N ILE A 109 20.28 7.34 -7.33
CA ILE A 109 20.74 5.99 -6.91
C ILE A 109 22.05 5.63 -7.60
N ALA A 110 22.13 5.79 -8.92
CA ALA A 110 23.33 5.44 -9.67
C ALA A 110 24.55 6.21 -9.17
N ARG A 111 24.36 7.50 -8.86
CA ARG A 111 25.38 8.34 -8.24
C ARG A 111 25.77 7.83 -6.84
N ALA A 112 24.79 7.55 -5.98
CA ALA A 112 25.03 7.05 -4.62
C ALA A 112 25.82 5.73 -4.60
N ILE A 113 25.58 4.84 -5.57
CA ILE A 113 26.35 3.61 -5.76
C ILE A 113 27.82 3.91 -6.08
N LEU A 114 28.08 4.85 -6.98
CA LEU A 114 29.46 5.25 -7.33
C LEU A 114 30.21 5.89 -6.16
N GLU A 115 29.47 6.55 -5.26
CA GLU A 115 29.99 7.19 -4.05
C GLU A 115 30.05 6.24 -2.83
N ASP A 116 29.68 4.96 -2.98
CA ASP A 116 29.55 3.96 -1.89
C ASP A 116 28.69 4.43 -0.71
N ASN A 117 27.65 5.20 -1.00
CA ASN A 117 26.77 5.82 -0.01
C ASN A 117 25.48 5.01 0.19
N LEU A 118 25.53 4.00 1.06
CA LEU A 118 24.41 3.09 1.32
C LEU A 118 23.14 3.78 1.84
N GLU A 119 23.28 4.81 2.68
CA GLU A 119 22.15 5.58 3.21
C GLU A 119 21.39 6.27 2.07
N LYS A 120 22.14 6.88 1.13
CA LYS A 120 21.55 7.54 -0.03
C LYS A 120 20.91 6.55 -1.00
N ILE A 121 21.49 5.37 -1.18
CA ILE A 121 20.86 4.29 -1.97
C ILE A 121 19.49 3.91 -1.39
N GLU A 122 19.40 3.76 -0.06
CA GLU A 122 18.15 3.45 0.61
C GLU A 122 17.12 4.58 0.46
N GLU A 123 17.52 5.83 0.71
CA GLU A 123 16.66 7.01 0.58
C GLU A 123 16.05 7.11 -0.83
N GLU A 124 16.88 7.05 -1.86
CA GLU A 124 16.42 7.19 -3.24
C GLU A 124 15.63 5.96 -3.72
N GLY A 125 15.94 4.77 -3.20
CA GLY A 125 15.12 3.58 -3.41
C GLY A 125 13.68 3.75 -2.90
N VAL A 126 13.51 4.41 -1.74
CA VAL A 126 12.20 4.76 -1.18
C VAL A 126 11.46 5.78 -2.07
N HIS A 127 12.17 6.78 -2.62
CA HIS A 127 11.60 7.76 -3.55
C HIS A 127 11.06 7.09 -4.81
N ILE A 128 11.87 6.25 -5.45
CA ILE A 128 11.48 5.48 -6.65
C ILE A 128 10.26 4.62 -6.39
N ALA A 129 10.24 3.86 -5.29
CA ALA A 129 9.11 3.01 -4.94
C ALA A 129 7.81 3.83 -4.74
N THR A 130 7.92 4.99 -4.10
CA THR A 130 6.80 5.91 -3.88
C THR A 130 6.24 6.44 -5.20
N ILE A 131 7.12 6.87 -6.12
CA ILE A 131 6.73 7.37 -7.45
C ILE A 131 6.07 6.27 -8.28
N ALA A 132 6.65 5.07 -8.30
CA ALA A 132 6.10 3.93 -9.03
C ALA A 132 4.69 3.57 -8.55
N LEU A 133 4.44 3.58 -7.23
CA LEU A 133 3.11 3.36 -6.66
C LEU A 133 2.12 4.46 -7.08
N LYS A 134 2.54 5.72 -7.10
CA LYS A 134 1.70 6.85 -7.54
C LYS A 134 1.32 6.72 -9.02
N MET A 135 2.28 6.39 -9.89
CA MET A 135 2.03 6.15 -11.32
C MET A 135 1.06 4.98 -11.53
N SER A 136 1.26 3.87 -10.81
CA SER A 136 0.35 2.70 -10.85
C SER A 136 -1.07 3.08 -10.43
N HIS A 137 -1.22 3.86 -9.35
CA HIS A 137 -2.52 4.36 -8.92
C HIS A 137 -3.20 5.23 -9.98
N MET A 138 -2.48 6.16 -10.60
CA MET A 138 -3.00 7.01 -11.66
C MET A 138 -3.45 6.20 -12.88
N ALA A 139 -2.65 5.23 -13.31
CA ALA A 139 -2.99 4.36 -14.42
C ALA A 139 -4.28 3.56 -14.16
N ARG A 140 -4.44 3.03 -12.93
CA ARG A 140 -5.67 2.34 -12.51
C ARG A 140 -6.88 3.27 -12.50
N LYS A 141 -6.74 4.49 -12.01
CA LYS A 141 -7.81 5.49 -12.01
C LYS A 141 -8.23 5.82 -13.45
N LYS A 142 -7.27 6.10 -14.33
CA LYS A 142 -7.55 6.45 -15.73
C LYS A 142 -8.23 5.30 -16.48
N ARG A 143 -7.84 4.05 -16.22
CA ARG A 143 -8.50 2.87 -16.78
C ARG A 143 -9.99 2.82 -16.42
N LYS A 144 -10.32 3.04 -15.15
CA LYS A 144 -11.72 3.07 -14.69
C LYS A 144 -12.54 4.18 -15.35
N GLU A 145 -11.96 5.37 -15.52
CA GLU A 145 -12.63 6.50 -16.20
C GLU A 145 -12.96 6.15 -17.66
N ILE A 146 -12.05 5.46 -18.36
CA ILE A 146 -12.25 4.99 -19.74
C ILE A 146 -13.30 3.87 -19.81
N GLU A 147 -13.35 3.00 -18.82
CA GLU A 147 -14.37 1.94 -18.74
C GLU A 147 -15.76 2.55 -18.51
N SER A 148 -15.89 3.50 -17.57
CA SER A 148 -17.17 4.17 -17.30
C SER A 148 -17.69 4.99 -18.47
N SER A 149 -16.82 5.58 -19.31
CA SER A 149 -17.27 6.37 -20.46
C SER A 149 -17.76 5.52 -21.64
N LYS A 150 -17.53 4.20 -21.61
CA LYS A 150 -18.07 3.25 -22.62
C LYS A 150 -19.47 2.75 -22.27
N GLU A 151 -19.87 2.85 -21.01
CA GLU A 151 -21.14 2.31 -20.49
C GLU A 151 -22.32 3.27 -20.60
N GLU A 152 -22.15 4.46 -21.20
CA GLU A 152 -23.24 5.34 -21.62
C GLU A 152 -23.53 5.18 -23.12
N PRO A 153 -24.21 4.10 -23.56
CA PRO A 153 -24.80 4.04 -24.89
C PRO A 153 -26.01 4.98 -24.94
N ARG A 154 -26.06 5.77 -26.01
CA ARG A 154 -27.18 6.67 -26.34
C ARG A 154 -28.50 5.95 -26.52
#